data_AF-A0A0S8DT09-F1
#
_entry.id   AF-A0A0S8DT09-F1
#
_cell.length_a   1.000
_cell.length_b   1.000
_cell.length_c   1.000
_cell.angle_alpha   90.00
_cell.angle_beta   90.00
_cell.angle_gamma   90.00
#
_symmetry.space_group_name_H-M   'P 1'
#
loop_
_entity.id
_entity.type
_entity.pdbx_description
1 polymer ?
#
loop_
_entity_poly.entity_id
_entity_poly.type
_entity_poly.pdbx_seq_one_letter_code
_entity_poly.pdbx_strand_id
1 'polypeptide(L)' 'TVLQEYTLKRYKLTPSYNVISEAGPEHKKHFEVAVFFGNEVRGKGSGKNKKSAEQDAAYDALFKMGLLDKLKGEQ' A
#
# COMPACT_ATOMS: atom_id res chain seq x y z
N THR A 1 -3.21 11.17 3.78
CA THR A 1 -2.10 12.13 4.01
C THR A 1 -1.03 11.62 4.96
N VAL A 2 -1.35 10.80 5.98
CA VAL A 2 -0.36 10.28 6.96
C VAL A 2 0.89 9.65 6.34
N LEU A 3 0.72 8.76 5.36
CA LEU A 3 1.85 8.12 4.67
C LEU A 3 2.72 9.16 3.94
N GLN A 4 2.09 10.11 3.25
CA GLN A 4 2.77 11.15 2.46
C GLN A 4 3.58 12.10 3.35
N GLU A 5 3.02 12.52 4.50
CA GLU A 5 3.73 13.40 5.43
C GLU A 5 4.93 12.70 6.06
N TYR A 6 4.78 11.43 6.45
CA TYR A 6 5.86 10.64 7.01
C TYR A 6 7.00 10.42 6.00
N THR A 7 6.66 10.04 4.76
CA THR A 7 7.67 9.79 3.72
C THR A 7 8.36 11.04 3.26
N LEU A 8 7.64 12.16 3.14
CA LEU A 8 8.24 13.43 2.79
C LEU A 8 9.19 13.92 3.90
N LYS A 9 8.83 13.71 5.17
CA LYS A 9 9.66 14.13 6.31
C LYS A 9 10.88 13.23 6.51
N ARG A 10 10.74 11.92 6.35
CA ARG A 10 11.80 10.93 6.65
C ARG A 10 12.65 10.58 5.44
N TYR A 11 12.03 10.47 4.26
CA TYR A 11 12.67 10.02 3.03
C TYR A 11 12.69 11.10 1.93
N LYS A 12 12.02 12.25 2.13
CA LYS A 12 11.79 13.28 1.09
C LYS A 12 11.16 12.74 -0.20
N LEU A 13 10.37 11.68 -0.09
CA LEU A 13 9.72 11.02 -1.22
C LEU A 13 8.21 10.96 -1.02
N THR A 14 7.46 11.01 -2.12
CA THR A 14 6.01 10.83 -2.11
C THR A 14 5.66 9.36 -2.40
N PRO A 15 4.70 8.76 -1.68
CA PRO A 15 4.21 7.42 -2.01
C PRO A 15 3.51 7.43 -3.36
N SER A 16 3.88 6.52 -4.24
CA SER A 16 3.19 6.30 -5.52
C SER A 16 2.57 4.92 -5.54
N TYR A 17 1.32 4.83 -6.00
CA TYR A 17 0.58 3.57 -6.10
C TYR A 17 0.52 3.17 -7.56
N ASN A 18 1.01 1.98 -7.88
CA ASN A 18 0.92 1.45 -9.25
C ASN A 18 0.35 0.04 -9.23
N VAL A 19 -0.59 -0.22 -10.13
CA VAL A 19 -1.07 -1.58 -10.41
C VAL A 19 0.07 -2.31 -11.11
N ILE A 20 0.61 -3.33 -10.46
CA ILE A 20 1.72 -4.13 -11.00
C ILE A 20 1.23 -5.44 -11.64
N SER A 21 0.01 -5.86 -11.32
CA SER A 21 -0.60 -7.03 -11.93
C SER A 21 -2.12 -6.94 -11.91
N GLU A 22 -2.76 -7.43 -12.97
CA GLU A 22 -4.19 -7.69 -12.98
C GLU A 22 -4.44 -9.06 -13.62
N ALA A 23 -5.05 -9.97 -12.86
CA ALA A 23 -5.20 -11.36 -13.25
C ALA A 23 -6.54 -11.91 -12.79
N GLY A 24 -7.09 -12.86 -13.54
CA GLY A 24 -8.28 -13.62 -13.17
C GLY A 24 -9.47 -13.39 -14.08
N PRO A 25 -10.45 -14.31 -14.04
CA PRO A 25 -11.66 -14.24 -14.85
C PRO A 25 -12.56 -13.09 -14.41
N GLU A 26 -13.50 -12.66 -15.24
CA GLU A 26 -14.36 -11.48 -15.03
C GLU A 26 -15.03 -11.43 -13.63
N HIS A 27 -15.39 -12.60 -13.09
CA HIS A 27 -16.03 -12.77 -11.78
C HIS A 27 -15.06 -12.97 -10.60
N LYS A 28 -13.74 -13.08 -10.86
CA LYS A 28 -12.67 -13.17 -9.85
C LYS A 28 -11.44 -12.38 -10.31
N LYS A 29 -11.64 -11.15 -10.76
CA LYS A 29 -10.52 -10.29 -11.15
C LYS A 29 -9.76 -9.84 -9.90
N HIS A 30 -8.50 -10.19 -9.83
CA HIS A 30 -7.56 -9.76 -8.81
C HIS A 30 -6.67 -8.67 -9.37
N PHE A 31 -6.54 -7.60 -8.60
CA PHE A 31 -5.64 -6.50 -8.86
C PHE A 31 -4.56 -6.53 -7.81
N GLU A 32 -3.32 -6.39 -8.23
CA GLU A 32 -2.16 -6.26 -7.36
C GLU A 32 -1.59 -4.86 -7.53
N VAL A 33 -1.49 -4.15 -6.42
CA VAL A 33 -0.98 -2.78 -6.34
C VAL A 33 0.26 -2.78 -5.46
N ALA A 34 1.27 -2.05 -5.90
CA ALA A 34 2.47 -1.81 -5.11
C ALA A 34 2.59 -0.31 -4.78
N VAL A 35 3.00 -0.05 -3.54
CA VAL A 35 3.37 1.26 -3.02
C VAL A 35 4.86 1.44 -3.19
N PHE A 36 5.23 2.47 -3.94
CA PHE A 36 6.60 2.85 -4.24
C PHE A 36 6.96 4.13 -3.49
N PHE A 37 8.10 4.12 -2.79
CA PHE A 37 8.71 5.34 -2.29
C PHE A 37 9.94 5.61 -3.14
N GLY A 38 9.82 6.57 -4.06
CA GLY A 38 10.82 6.75 -5.11
C GLY A 38 10.92 5.49 -5.98
N ASN A 39 12.08 4.82 -5.96
CA ASN A 39 12.34 3.61 -6.75
C ASN A 39 12.19 2.29 -5.98
N GLU A 40 11.87 2.33 -4.68
CA GLU A 40 11.75 1.13 -3.86
C GLU A 40 10.29 0.79 -3.56
N VAL A 41 9.95 -0.49 -3.69
CA VAL A 41 8.65 -1.01 -3.26
C VAL A 41 8.64 -1.15 -1.75
N ARG A 42 7.70 -0.46 -1.10
CA ARG A 42 7.55 -0.44 0.36
C ARG A 42 6.37 -1.26 0.85
N GLY A 43 5.36 -1.44 0.02
CA GLY A 43 4.24 -2.31 0.31
C GLY A 43 3.62 -2.88 -0.95
N LYS A 44 3.01 -4.05 -0.84
CA LYS A 44 2.21 -4.65 -1.91
C LYS A 44 0.89 -5.11 -1.32
N GLY A 45 -0.16 -4.98 -2.11
CA GLY A 45 -1.49 -5.39 -1.70
C GLY A 45 -2.27 -5.91 -2.88
N SER A 46 -3.20 -6.79 -2.58
CA SER A 46 -4.03 -7.43 -3.59
C SER A 46 -5.50 -7.33 -3.23
N GLY A 47 -6.35 -7.22 -4.23
CA GLY A 47 -7.78 -7.01 -4.00
C GLY A 47 -8.63 -7.39 -5.19
N LYS A 48 -9.94 -7.53 -4.94
CA LYS A 48 -10.94 -7.81 -5.99
C LYS A 48 -11.16 -6.63 -6.94
N ASN A 49 -10.63 -5.46 -6.59
CA ASN A 49 -10.69 -4.23 -7.37
C ASN A 49 -9.46 -3.37 -7.00
N LYS A 50 -9.20 -2.34 -7.83
CA LYS A 50 -8.05 -1.44 -7.65
C LYS A 50 -8.04 -0.79 -6.26
N LYS A 51 -9.18 -0.26 -5.79
CA LYS A 51 -9.30 0.39 -4.48
C LYS A 51 -8.92 -0.52 -3.31
N SER A 52 -9.41 -1.76 -3.30
CA SER A 52 -9.08 -2.73 -2.25
C SER A 52 -7.61 -3.08 -2.28
N ALA A 53 -7.03 -3.27 -3.47
CA ALA A 53 -5.60 -3.52 -3.62
C ALA A 53 -4.74 -2.33 -3.16
N GLU A 54 -5.17 -1.09 -3.45
CA GLU A 54 -4.52 0.14 -2.98
C GLU A 54 -4.55 0.26 -1.45
N GLN A 55 -5.70 -0.01 -0.81
CA GLN A 55 -5.83 -0.01 0.64
C GLN A 55 -4.93 -1.06 1.29
N ASP A 56 -4.93 -2.28 0.75
CA ASP A 56 -4.12 -3.39 1.24
C ASP A 56 -2.62 -3.08 1.11
N ALA A 57 -2.22 -2.46 -0.01
CA ALA A 57 -0.83 -2.09 -0.26
C ALA A 57 -0.37 -0.95 0.66
N ALA A 58 -1.25 0.01 0.97
CA ALA A 58 -1.00 1.03 1.97
C ALA A 58 -0.84 0.43 3.37
N TYR A 59 -1.68 -0.55 3.72
CA TYR A 59 -1.64 -1.22 5.01
C TYR A 59 -0.32 -2.00 5.19
N ASP A 60 0.08 -2.79 4.18
CA ASP A 60 1.36 -3.51 4.18
C ASP A 60 2.55 -2.55 4.30
N ALA A 61 2.52 -1.41 3.58
CA ALA A 61 3.54 -0.38 3.68
C ALA A 61 3.62 0.22 5.10
N LEU A 62 2.48 0.58 5.70
CA LEU A 62 2.40 1.09 7.06
C LEU A 62 2.89 0.06 8.09
N PHE A 63 2.53 -1.21 7.90
CA PHE A 63 2.95 -2.31 8.76
C PHE A 63 4.47 -2.51 8.71
N LYS A 64 5.06 -2.57 7.50
CA LYS A 64 6.51 -2.68 7.31
C LYS A 64 7.29 -1.48 7.84
N MET A 65 6.67 -0.31 7.88
CA MET A 65 7.25 0.88 8.52
C MET A 65 7.11 0.89 10.04
N GLY A 66 6.42 -0.09 10.63
CA GLY A 66 6.11 -0.10 12.06
C GLY A 66 5.13 1.00 12.48
N LEU A 67 4.43 1.62 11.53
CA LEU A 67 3.41 2.64 11.79
C LEU A 67 2.08 2.03 12.23
N LEU A 68 1.88 0.73 11.94
CA LEU A 68 0.61 0.06 12.13
C LEU A 68 0.50 -0.72 13.47
N ASP A 69 1.60 -0.84 14.21
CA ASP A 69 1.63 -1.46 15.55
C ASP A 69 0.77 -0.70 16.56
N LYS A 70 0.62 0.63 16.37
CA LYS A 70 -0.16 1.51 17.26
C LYS A 70 -1.68 1.46 17.11
N LEU A 71 -2.23 0.69 16.16
CA LEU A 71 -3.69 0.63 15.91
C LEU A 71 -4.37 -0.63 16.46
N LYS A 72 -3.62 -1.58 17.01
CA LYS A 72 -4.17 -2.78 17.68
C LYS A 72 -4.23 -2.68 19.21
N GLY A 73 -3.87 -1.53 19.78
CA GLY A 73 -3.77 -1.32 21.22
C GLY A 73 -4.88 -0.47 21.81
N GLU A 74 -6.14 -0.71 21.48
CA GLU A 74 -7.30 -0.29 22.27
C GLU A 74 -8.41 -1.36 22.10
N GLN A 75 -8.32 -2.40 22.93
CA GLN A 75 -9.49 -3.20 23.36
C GLN A 75 -9.68 -2.96 24.85
#